data_AF-A0A2H9MCG6-F1
#
_entry.id   AF-A0A2H9MCG6-F1
#
_cell.length_a   1.000
_cell.length_b   1.000
_cell.length_c   1.000
_cell.angle_alpha   90.00
_cell.angle_beta   90.00
_cell.angle_gamma   90.00
#
_symmetry.space_group_name_H-M   'P 1'
#
loop_
_entity.id
_entity.type
_entity.pdbx_description
1 polymer ?
#
loop_
_entity_poly.entity_id
_entity_poly.type
_entity_poly.pdbx_seq_one_letter_code
_entity_poly.pdbx_strand_id
1 'polypeptide(L)'
;MQIKTIKGAMSTAEKLIKKIFMEEIKNKSEINRNTGILQTRYSIFLIQYIKEKGTEFKKYFPEISKQIMWDEGIKISKKIVIEFINYPNIERKKLSIVFVLSDGEMFQISPISLMNFCEIANLEVEDNGVYYFFPTIFLKKIKGETTKKEINIIDKLSLISQINSLENFDEEDLEYAATFKDFDVDLFGEITRTLRNIEKHLEEIEKYLKRDK
;
A
#
# COMPACT_ATOMS: atom_id res chain seq x y z
N MET A 1 -7.60 16.19 -16.23
CA MET A 1 -7.08 17.43 -15.60
C MET A 1 -5.76 17.09 -14.94
N GLN A 2 -4.63 17.64 -15.39
CA GLN A 2 -3.32 17.32 -14.81
C GLN A 2 -3.10 18.09 -13.49
N ILE A 3 -2.81 17.36 -12.41
CA ILE A 3 -2.46 17.90 -11.11
C ILE A 3 -0.96 18.17 -11.09
N LYS A 4 -0.57 19.40 -10.76
CA LYS A 4 0.83 19.85 -10.80
C LYS A 4 1.42 20.22 -9.44
N THR A 5 0.59 20.33 -8.41
CA THR A 5 0.96 20.88 -7.10
C THR A 5 0.23 20.19 -5.96
N ILE A 6 0.79 20.26 -4.75
CA ILE A 6 0.11 19.79 -3.54
C ILE A 6 -1.25 20.47 -3.31
N LYS A 7 -1.38 21.77 -3.62
CA LYS A 7 -2.68 22.48 -3.57
C LYS A 7 -3.73 21.84 -4.49
N GLY A 8 -3.33 21.51 -5.71
CA GLY A 8 -4.20 20.81 -6.66
C GLY A 8 -4.55 19.40 -6.19
N ALA A 9 -3.58 18.69 -5.61
CA ALA A 9 -3.77 17.36 -5.04
C ALA A 9 -4.75 17.39 -3.87
N MET A 10 -4.56 18.29 -2.89
CA MET A 10 -5.44 18.48 -1.75
C MET A 10 -6.86 18.88 -2.17
N SER A 11 -7.02 19.79 -3.14
CA SER A 11 -8.35 20.15 -3.65
C SER A 11 -9.05 18.96 -4.33
N THR A 12 -8.28 18.13 -5.04
CA THR A 12 -8.82 16.94 -5.70
C THR A 12 -9.21 15.87 -4.68
N ALA A 13 -8.36 15.63 -3.68
CA ALA A 13 -8.63 14.73 -2.57
C ALA A 13 -9.83 15.19 -1.75
N GLU A 14 -9.94 16.48 -1.44
CA GLU A 14 -11.09 17.06 -0.73
C GLU A 14 -12.42 16.76 -1.43
N LYS A 15 -12.49 16.99 -2.76
CA LYS A 15 -13.69 16.69 -3.55
C LYS A 15 -14.03 15.20 -3.51
N LEU A 16 -13.02 14.33 -3.58
CA LEU A 16 -13.22 12.90 -3.53
C LEU A 16 -13.66 12.45 -2.14
N ILE A 17 -13.04 12.97 -1.07
CA ILE A 17 -13.36 12.61 0.31
C ILE A 17 -14.81 12.96 0.64
N LYS A 18 -15.24 14.17 0.25
CA LYS A 18 -16.64 14.60 0.36
C LYS A 18 -17.60 13.67 -0.37
N LYS A 19 -17.20 13.14 -1.54
CA LYS A 19 -18.04 12.26 -2.35
C LYS A 19 -18.09 10.82 -1.83
N ILE A 20 -16.93 10.24 -1.48
CA ILE A 20 -16.79 8.82 -1.13
C ILE A 20 -17.11 8.58 0.34
N PHE A 21 -16.56 9.41 1.23
CA PHE A 21 -16.72 9.22 2.67
C PHE A 21 -17.90 10.04 3.22
N MET A 22 -18.49 10.92 2.42
CA MET A 22 -19.54 11.86 2.87
C MET A 22 -19.07 12.73 4.05
N GLU A 23 -17.76 13.00 4.10
CA GLU A 23 -17.12 13.75 5.17
C GLU A 23 -16.80 15.18 4.74
N GLU A 24 -17.11 16.14 5.60
CA GLU A 24 -16.66 17.53 5.41
C GLU A 24 -15.24 17.74 5.93
N ILE A 25 -14.42 18.40 5.12
CA ILE A 25 -13.10 18.88 5.53
C ILE A 25 -13.29 20.04 6.52
N LYS A 26 -12.78 19.87 7.74
CA LYS A 26 -12.79 20.89 8.79
C LYS A 26 -11.49 21.69 8.83
N ASN A 27 -10.36 21.05 8.53
CA ASN A 27 -9.06 21.70 8.50
C ASN A 27 -8.21 21.17 7.35
N LYS A 28 -7.33 22.02 6.82
CA LYS A 28 -6.33 21.67 5.80
C LYS A 28 -5.04 22.42 6.04
N SER A 29 -3.91 21.75 5.92
CA SER A 29 -2.59 22.35 6.06
C SER A 29 -1.60 21.75 5.05
N GLU A 30 -0.72 22.59 4.52
CA GLU A 30 0.42 22.13 3.71
C GLU A 30 1.61 21.91 4.64
N ILE A 31 2.22 20.72 4.59
CA ILE A 31 3.45 20.41 5.36
C ILE A 31 4.67 20.82 4.54
N ASN A 32 4.68 20.40 3.27
CA ASN A 32 5.76 20.70 2.34
C ASN A 32 5.21 20.73 0.89
N ARG A 33 6.10 20.84 -0.10
CA ARG A 33 5.74 20.97 -1.52
C ARG A 33 4.96 19.78 -2.09
N ASN A 34 5.07 18.61 -1.47
CA ASN A 34 4.46 17.35 -1.93
C ASN A 34 3.53 16.73 -0.88
N THR A 35 3.44 17.27 0.32
CA THR A 35 2.70 16.66 1.43
C THR A 35 1.81 17.68 2.12
N GLY A 36 0.57 17.29 2.41
CA GLY A 36 -0.38 18.08 3.18
C GLY A 36 -1.26 17.20 4.05
N ILE A 37 -2.03 17.81 4.95
CA ILE A 37 -3.01 17.14 5.79
C ILE A 37 -4.40 17.69 5.49
N LEU A 38 -5.36 16.79 5.36
CA LEU A 38 -6.79 17.10 5.40
C LEU A 38 -7.40 16.43 6.61
N GLN A 39 -8.15 17.19 7.41
CA GLN A 39 -8.80 16.68 8.61
C GLN A 39 -10.31 16.86 8.51
N THR A 40 -11.03 15.83 8.90
CA THR A 40 -12.49 15.81 9.01
C THR A 40 -12.91 15.60 10.46
N ARG A 41 -14.19 15.35 10.68
CA ARG A 41 -14.71 14.92 11.97
C ARG A 41 -14.20 13.52 12.37
N TYR A 42 -14.05 12.60 11.43
CA TYR A 42 -13.81 11.18 11.70
C TYR A 42 -12.41 10.71 11.33
N SER A 43 -11.73 11.43 10.44
CA SER A 43 -10.52 10.98 9.77
C SER A 43 -9.48 12.09 9.67
N ILE A 44 -8.21 11.69 9.65
CA ILE A 44 -7.08 12.55 9.29
C ILE A 44 -6.40 11.89 8.09
N PHE A 45 -6.25 12.65 7.02
CA PHE A 45 -5.67 12.19 5.77
C PHE A 45 -4.33 12.88 5.54
N LEU A 46 -3.26 12.10 5.38
CA LEU A 46 -2.00 12.57 4.81
C LEU A 46 -2.12 12.52 3.29
N ILE A 47 -2.13 13.68 2.65
CA ILE A 47 -2.16 13.79 1.21
C ILE A 47 -0.73 13.88 0.69
N GLN A 48 -0.33 12.90 -0.11
CA GLN A 48 0.98 12.87 -0.75
C GLN A 48 0.81 13.04 -2.26
N TYR A 49 1.26 14.18 -2.79
CA TYR A 49 1.34 14.41 -4.23
C TYR A 49 2.54 13.68 -4.83
N ILE A 50 2.27 12.95 -5.91
CA ILE A 50 3.26 12.16 -6.64
C ILE A 50 3.10 12.49 -8.13
N LYS A 51 4.22 12.71 -8.83
CA LYS A 51 4.16 13.00 -10.27
C LYS A 51 3.72 11.76 -11.05
N GLU A 52 4.38 10.64 -10.79
CA GLU A 52 4.16 9.37 -11.47
C GLU A 52 4.53 8.19 -10.56
N LYS A 53 4.03 7.00 -10.87
CA LYS A 53 4.44 5.77 -10.20
C LYS A 53 5.92 5.52 -10.52
N GLY A 54 6.70 5.09 -9.53
CA GLY A 54 8.08 4.66 -9.75
C GLY A 54 8.08 3.35 -10.51
N THR A 55 8.66 3.33 -11.71
CA THR A 55 8.80 2.13 -12.56
C THR A 55 10.01 1.27 -12.19
N GLU A 56 10.85 1.78 -11.29
CA GLU A 56 12.09 1.13 -10.88
C GLU A 56 11.92 0.18 -9.68
N PHE A 57 10.70 -0.15 -9.25
CA PHE A 57 10.47 -1.04 -8.10
C PHE A 57 11.19 -2.39 -8.26
N LYS A 58 11.09 -2.99 -9.45
CA LYS A 58 11.81 -4.23 -9.80
C LYS A 58 13.32 -4.13 -9.66
N LYS A 59 13.90 -2.95 -9.90
CA LYS A 59 15.35 -2.75 -9.78
C LYS A 59 15.79 -2.80 -8.32
N TYR A 60 15.00 -2.24 -7.42
CA TYR A 60 15.31 -2.23 -5.98
C TYR A 60 14.94 -3.56 -5.30
N PHE A 61 13.84 -4.18 -5.71
CA PHE A 61 13.30 -5.39 -5.09
C PHE A 61 12.96 -6.47 -6.14
N PRO A 62 13.97 -7.04 -6.84
CA PRO A 62 13.73 -7.95 -7.96
C PRO A 62 12.99 -9.22 -7.56
N GLU A 63 13.32 -9.80 -6.42
CA GLU A 63 12.66 -11.02 -5.93
C GLU A 63 11.20 -10.78 -5.56
N ILE A 64 10.92 -9.71 -4.81
CA ILE A 64 9.55 -9.34 -4.44
C ILE A 64 8.73 -9.01 -5.68
N SER A 65 9.26 -8.20 -6.59
CA SER A 65 8.62 -7.86 -7.87
C SER A 65 8.26 -9.10 -8.68
N LYS A 66 9.14 -10.10 -8.73
CA LYS A 66 8.88 -11.39 -9.38
C LYS A 66 7.77 -12.16 -8.67
N GLN A 67 7.78 -12.22 -7.35
CA GLN A 67 6.77 -12.93 -6.56
C GLN A 67 5.38 -12.30 -6.71
N ILE A 68 5.27 -10.98 -6.67
CA ILE A 68 3.98 -10.27 -6.79
C ILE A 68 3.58 -9.98 -8.24
N MET A 69 4.44 -10.34 -9.20
CA MET A 69 4.26 -10.07 -10.63
C MET A 69 4.00 -8.59 -10.93
N TRP A 70 4.68 -7.69 -10.20
CA TRP A 70 4.44 -6.25 -10.24
C TRP A 70 5.75 -5.45 -10.15
N ASP A 71 5.85 -4.42 -10.99
CA ASP A 71 7.10 -3.67 -11.21
C ASP A 71 6.98 -2.18 -10.87
N GLU A 72 5.79 -1.73 -10.44
CA GLU A 72 5.50 -0.33 -10.15
C GLU A 72 5.29 -0.12 -8.65
N GLY A 73 5.73 1.02 -8.14
CA GLY A 73 5.51 1.39 -6.75
C GLY A 73 5.38 2.89 -6.53
N ILE A 74 5.20 3.26 -5.28
CA ILE A 74 5.17 4.64 -4.80
C ILE A 74 6.22 4.80 -3.71
N LYS A 75 7.05 5.83 -3.85
CA LYS A 75 8.02 6.24 -2.83
C LYS A 75 7.38 7.25 -1.88
N ILE A 76 7.52 7.02 -0.58
CA ILE A 76 7.15 7.97 0.47
C ILE A 76 8.23 7.98 1.55
N SER A 77 8.55 9.17 2.08
CA SER A 77 9.56 9.30 3.12
C SER A 77 9.13 8.54 4.38
N LYS A 78 10.00 7.65 4.87
CA LYS A 78 9.78 6.89 6.13
C LYS A 78 9.54 7.84 7.30
N LYS A 79 10.31 8.93 7.37
CA LYS A 79 10.15 9.99 8.38
C LYS A 79 8.73 10.57 8.37
N ILE A 80 8.21 10.95 7.20
CA ILE A 80 6.85 11.53 7.08
C ILE A 80 5.79 10.54 7.54
N VAL A 81 5.92 9.26 7.20
CA VAL A 81 4.98 8.22 7.63
C VAL A 81 4.99 8.07 9.15
N ILE A 82 6.17 7.98 9.77
CA ILE A 82 6.32 7.86 11.22
C ILE A 82 5.77 9.11 11.93
N GLU A 83 6.08 10.31 11.45
CA GLU A 83 5.52 11.55 11.98
C GLU A 83 3.99 11.59 11.87
N PHE A 84 3.43 11.06 10.77
CA PHE A 84 2.00 11.01 10.58
C PHE A 84 1.31 9.98 11.48
N ILE A 85 1.91 8.81 11.73
CA ILE A 85 1.41 7.82 12.69
C ILE A 85 1.33 8.43 14.10
N ASN A 86 2.33 9.24 14.46
CA ASN A 86 2.40 9.92 15.76
C ASN A 86 1.71 11.29 15.77
N TYR A 87 0.97 11.64 14.72
CA TYR A 87 0.33 12.95 14.61
C TYR A 87 -0.70 13.13 15.74
N PRO A 88 -0.79 14.32 16.37
CA PRO A 88 -1.72 14.55 17.48
C PRO A 88 -3.17 14.18 17.11
N ASN A 89 -3.68 13.14 17.77
CA ASN A 89 -4.98 12.55 17.45
C ASN A 89 -5.77 12.20 18.72
N ILE A 90 -6.06 13.23 19.51
CA ILE A 90 -6.76 13.11 20.81
C ILE A 90 -8.12 12.41 20.65
N GLU A 91 -8.82 12.68 19.54
CA GLU A 91 -10.14 12.15 19.23
C GLU A 91 -10.11 10.74 18.61
N ARG A 92 -8.94 10.10 18.51
CA ARG A 92 -8.75 8.75 17.90
C ARG A 92 -9.38 8.62 16.51
N LYS A 93 -9.26 9.66 15.68
CA LYS A 93 -9.69 9.67 14.28
C LYS A 93 -8.97 8.60 13.47
N LYS A 94 -9.62 8.09 12.43
CA LYS A 94 -8.99 7.15 11.49
C LYS A 94 -7.86 7.86 10.73
N LEU A 95 -6.67 7.28 10.74
CA LEU A 95 -5.54 7.79 9.96
C LEU A 95 -5.51 7.11 8.59
N SER A 96 -5.26 7.88 7.55
CA SER A 96 -5.10 7.33 6.20
C SER A 96 -4.12 8.15 5.37
N ILE A 97 -3.31 7.48 4.56
CA ILE A 97 -2.47 8.11 3.55
C ILE A 97 -3.21 8.03 2.22
N VAL A 98 -3.31 9.16 1.52
CA VAL A 98 -3.87 9.25 0.17
C VAL A 98 -2.79 9.76 -0.76
N PHE A 99 -2.40 8.92 -1.70
CA PHE A 99 -1.51 9.27 -2.79
C PHE A 99 -2.31 9.86 -3.95
N VAL A 100 -1.89 11.01 -4.45
CA VAL A 100 -2.55 11.70 -5.56
C VAL A 100 -1.56 11.88 -6.69
N LEU A 101 -1.82 11.23 -7.83
CA LEU A 101 -0.95 11.26 -9.00
C LEU A 101 -1.24 12.48 -9.89
N SER A 102 -0.30 12.82 -10.77
CA SER A 102 -0.47 13.95 -11.70
C SER A 102 -1.59 13.75 -12.72
N ASP A 103 -1.87 12.52 -13.12
CA ASP A 103 -2.99 12.14 -13.98
C ASP A 103 -4.36 12.21 -13.26
N GLY A 104 -4.34 12.29 -11.93
CA GLY A 104 -5.51 12.33 -11.07
C GLY A 104 -5.98 10.98 -10.56
N GLU A 105 -5.24 9.89 -10.78
CA GLU A 105 -5.40 8.65 -10.03
C GLU A 105 -5.16 8.90 -8.54
N MET A 106 -5.90 8.20 -7.69
CA MET A 106 -5.73 8.27 -6.25
C MET A 106 -5.75 6.89 -5.62
N PHE A 107 -4.80 6.70 -4.71
CA PHE A 107 -4.62 5.47 -3.96
C PHE A 107 -4.67 5.76 -2.47
N GLN A 108 -5.15 4.79 -1.70
CA GLN A 108 -5.32 4.89 -0.26
C GLN A 108 -4.66 3.71 0.45
N ILE A 109 -4.08 3.98 1.62
CA ILE A 109 -3.61 2.96 2.55
C ILE A 109 -3.65 3.47 3.99
N SER A 110 -3.74 2.56 4.96
CA SER A 110 -3.49 2.89 6.37
C SER A 110 -1.99 3.11 6.58
N PRO A 111 -1.56 4.15 7.33
CA PRO A 111 -0.14 4.39 7.57
C PRO A 111 0.54 3.23 8.32
N ILE A 112 -0.18 2.56 9.22
CA ILE A 112 0.33 1.40 9.98
C ILE A 112 0.55 0.21 9.03
N SER A 113 -0.41 -0.06 8.14
CA SER A 113 -0.29 -1.16 7.17
C SER A 113 0.87 -0.93 6.21
N LEU A 114 1.05 0.30 5.72
CA LEU A 114 2.19 0.65 4.88
C LEU A 114 3.52 0.43 5.61
N MET A 115 3.64 0.97 6.83
CA MET A 115 4.85 0.83 7.65
C MET A 115 5.14 -0.64 7.91
N ASN A 116 4.19 -1.40 8.48
CA ASN A 116 4.39 -2.80 8.82
C ASN A 116 4.82 -3.64 7.61
N PHE A 117 4.15 -3.46 6.47
CA PHE A 117 4.51 -4.21 5.28
C PHE A 117 5.92 -3.88 4.80
N CYS A 118 6.27 -2.59 4.73
CA CYS A 118 7.61 -2.20 4.31
C CYS A 118 8.70 -2.67 5.26
N GLU A 119 8.48 -2.61 6.57
CA GLU A 119 9.46 -3.09 7.57
C GLU A 119 9.59 -4.62 7.53
N ILE A 120 8.48 -5.35 7.38
CA ILE A 120 8.49 -6.82 7.32
C ILE A 120 9.16 -7.32 6.04
N ALA A 121 8.87 -6.68 4.90
CA ALA A 121 9.39 -7.06 3.59
C ALA A 121 10.69 -6.32 3.22
N ASN A 122 11.27 -5.55 4.14
CA ASN A 122 12.48 -4.74 3.93
C ASN A 122 12.41 -3.83 2.68
N LEU A 123 11.27 -3.19 2.43
CA LEU A 123 11.01 -2.33 1.27
C LEU A 123 11.47 -0.88 1.48
N GLU A 124 12.71 -0.72 1.94
CA GLU A 124 13.36 0.57 2.17
C GLU A 124 14.42 0.84 1.11
N VAL A 125 14.45 2.09 0.63
CA VAL A 125 15.46 2.58 -0.30
C VAL A 125 16.09 3.86 0.24
N GLU A 126 17.41 3.97 0.08
CA GLU A 126 18.16 5.18 0.38
C GLU A 126 18.26 6.06 -0.87
N ASP A 127 17.68 7.26 -0.80
CA ASP A 127 17.69 8.25 -1.89
C ASP A 127 17.68 9.68 -1.30
N ASN A 128 18.82 10.14 -0.79
CA ASN A 128 18.93 11.39 -0.02
C ASN A 128 17.98 11.41 1.21
N GLY A 129 17.84 10.24 1.85
CA GLY A 129 16.91 9.96 2.94
C GLY A 129 16.40 8.52 2.83
N VAL A 130 15.69 8.05 3.86
CA VAL A 130 15.07 6.71 3.85
C VAL A 130 13.62 6.80 3.38
N TYR A 131 13.28 6.03 2.35
CA TYR A 131 11.95 5.98 1.76
C TYR A 131 11.41 4.57 1.80
N TYR A 132 10.13 4.45 2.12
CA TYR A 132 9.36 3.28 1.77
C TYR A 132 9.04 3.32 0.29
N PHE A 133 9.32 2.23 -0.42
CA PHE A 133 8.92 2.06 -1.81
C PHE A 133 7.88 0.95 -1.87
N PHE A 134 6.61 1.33 -1.89
CA PHE A 134 5.51 0.39 -1.71
C PHE A 134 4.88 0.04 -3.07
N PRO A 135 4.67 -1.24 -3.39
CA PRO A 135 4.11 -1.65 -4.68
C PRO A 135 2.66 -1.19 -4.84
N THR A 136 2.33 -0.58 -5.97
CA THR A 136 1.01 0.06 -6.16
C THR A 136 -0.15 -0.91 -6.22
N ILE A 137 0.11 -2.18 -6.56
CA ILE A 137 -0.92 -3.23 -6.65
C ILE A 137 -1.63 -3.51 -5.32
N PHE A 138 -0.97 -3.25 -4.19
CA PHE A 138 -1.56 -3.43 -2.86
C PHE A 138 -2.24 -2.17 -2.32
N LEU A 139 -2.22 -1.06 -3.07
CA LEU A 139 -2.90 0.15 -2.65
C LEU A 139 -4.37 0.12 -3.08
N LYS A 140 -5.26 0.58 -2.21
CA LYS A 140 -6.69 0.72 -2.56
C LYS A 140 -6.85 1.87 -3.56
N LYS A 141 -7.16 1.57 -4.83
CA LYS A 141 -7.48 2.60 -5.82
C LYS A 141 -8.86 3.20 -5.51
N ILE A 142 -8.88 4.49 -5.15
CA ILE A 142 -10.12 5.23 -4.81
C ILE A 142 -10.58 6.18 -5.93
N LYS A 143 -9.72 6.44 -6.91
CA LYS A 143 -10.06 7.11 -8.16
C LYS A 143 -9.09 6.69 -9.26
N GLY A 144 -9.60 6.51 -10.47
CA GLY A 144 -8.86 6.03 -11.63
C GLY A 144 -9.51 4.77 -12.19
N GLU A 145 -9.14 4.39 -13.41
CA GLU A 145 -9.63 3.15 -14.01
C GLU A 145 -8.72 1.99 -13.58
N THR A 146 -9.33 0.86 -13.20
CA THR A 146 -8.57 -0.36 -12.97
C THR A 146 -8.25 -1.00 -14.31
N THR A 147 -6.97 -1.17 -14.60
CA THR A 147 -6.49 -1.76 -15.84
C THR A 147 -6.67 -3.28 -15.84
N LYS A 148 -6.73 -3.89 -17.03
CA LYS A 148 -6.75 -5.36 -17.17
C LYS A 148 -5.54 -6.03 -16.52
N LYS A 149 -4.38 -5.37 -16.55
CA LYS A 149 -3.16 -5.87 -15.89
C LYS A 149 -3.35 -5.92 -14.37
N GLU A 150 -3.88 -4.86 -13.76
CA GLU A 150 -4.16 -4.83 -12.32
C GLU A 150 -5.15 -5.94 -11.92
N ILE A 151 -6.26 -6.09 -12.64
CA ILE A 151 -7.26 -7.14 -12.38
C ILE A 151 -6.61 -8.53 -12.43
N ASN A 152 -5.91 -8.84 -13.53
CA ASN A 152 -5.29 -10.15 -13.71
C ASN A 152 -4.26 -10.48 -12.62
N ILE A 153 -3.49 -9.50 -12.15
CA ILE A 153 -2.50 -9.72 -11.09
C ILE A 153 -3.20 -9.90 -9.73
N ILE A 154 -4.21 -9.10 -9.42
CA ILE A 154 -5.00 -9.24 -8.18
C ILE A 154 -5.66 -10.63 -8.13
N ASP A 155 -6.26 -11.09 -9.23
CA ASP A 155 -6.88 -12.41 -9.30
C ASP A 155 -5.85 -13.54 -9.07
N LYS A 156 -4.66 -13.43 -9.67
CA LYS A 156 -3.58 -14.39 -9.46
C LYS A 156 -3.10 -14.41 -8.01
N LEU A 157 -2.91 -13.23 -7.41
CA LEU A 157 -2.48 -13.13 -6.02
C LEU A 157 -3.54 -13.68 -5.06
N SER A 158 -4.82 -13.46 -5.35
CA SER A 158 -5.93 -14.03 -4.60
C SER A 158 -5.93 -15.55 -4.68
N LEU A 159 -5.75 -16.13 -5.87
CA LEU A 159 -5.66 -17.58 -6.05
C LEU A 159 -4.46 -18.18 -5.31
N ILE A 160 -3.30 -17.52 -5.35
CA ILE A 160 -2.12 -17.95 -4.59
C ILE A 160 -2.41 -17.93 -3.08
N SER A 161 -3.04 -16.85 -2.58
CA SER A 161 -3.43 -16.75 -1.16
C SER A 161 -4.37 -17.89 -0.77
N GLN A 162 -5.39 -18.16 -1.59
CA GLN A 162 -6.34 -19.25 -1.36
C GLN A 162 -5.65 -20.62 -1.35
N ILE A 163 -4.73 -20.90 -2.27
CA ILE A 163 -3.98 -22.15 -2.27
C ILE A 163 -3.16 -22.28 -0.99
N ASN A 164 -2.48 -21.21 -0.56
CA ASN A 164 -1.66 -21.24 0.64
C ASN A 164 -2.49 -21.32 1.93
N SER A 165 -3.71 -20.74 1.95
CA SER A 165 -4.63 -20.93 3.07
C SER A 165 -5.14 -22.37 3.11
N LEU A 166 -5.36 -23.00 1.95
CA LEU A 166 -5.68 -24.43 1.84
C LEU A 166 -4.49 -25.35 2.17
N GLU A 167 -3.25 -24.86 2.22
CA GLU A 167 -2.10 -25.64 2.68
C GLU A 167 -1.87 -25.50 4.21
N ASN A 168 -2.51 -24.52 4.85
CA ASN A 168 -2.44 -24.25 6.29
C ASN A 168 -3.78 -24.57 6.99
N PHE A 169 -4.39 -25.71 6.69
CA PHE A 169 -5.65 -26.14 7.32
C PHE A 169 -5.47 -26.52 8.80
N ASP A 170 -5.99 -25.67 9.68
CA ASP A 170 -6.72 -26.07 10.89
C ASP A 170 -8.22 -25.75 10.66
N GLU A 171 -9.11 -26.67 11.03
CA GLU A 171 -10.51 -26.77 10.58
C GLU A 171 -11.49 -25.63 10.98
N GLU A 172 -11.04 -24.50 11.54
CA GLU A 172 -11.94 -23.44 12.04
C GLU A 172 -12.16 -22.24 11.08
N ASP A 173 -11.44 -22.13 9.95
CA ASP A 173 -11.42 -20.89 9.13
C ASP A 173 -12.40 -20.86 7.93
N LEU A 174 -13.34 -21.80 7.83
CA LEU A 174 -14.27 -21.91 6.69
C LEU A 174 -15.28 -20.75 6.56
N GLU A 175 -15.45 -19.89 7.57
CA GLU A 175 -16.32 -18.71 7.48
C GLU A 175 -15.65 -17.47 6.86
N TYR A 176 -14.32 -17.41 6.75
CA TYR A 176 -13.61 -16.22 6.22
C TYR A 176 -13.57 -16.15 4.69
N ALA A 177 -13.75 -17.28 4.00
CA ALA A 177 -13.63 -17.34 2.53
C ALA A 177 -14.75 -16.61 1.75
N ALA A 178 -15.85 -16.24 2.40
CA ALA A 178 -17.05 -15.74 1.72
C ALA A 178 -17.22 -14.20 1.70
N THR A 179 -16.31 -13.41 2.31
CA THR A 179 -16.52 -11.95 2.44
C THR A 179 -15.31 -11.10 2.06
N PHE A 180 -14.63 -11.41 0.95
CA PHE A 180 -13.52 -10.59 0.43
C PHE A 180 -13.98 -9.34 -0.35
N LYS A 181 -14.88 -8.53 0.24
CA LYS A 181 -15.21 -7.18 -0.25
C LYS A 181 -14.52 -6.05 0.52
N ASP A 182 -13.93 -6.35 1.66
CA ASP A 182 -13.11 -5.41 2.42
C ASP A 182 -11.66 -5.91 2.45
N PHE A 183 -10.79 -5.26 1.67
CA PHE A 183 -9.34 -5.33 1.81
C PHE A 183 -8.98 -4.69 3.17
N ASP A 184 -9.23 -5.40 4.25
CA ASP A 184 -8.77 -5.08 5.60
C ASP A 184 -7.57 -5.95 5.97
N VAL A 185 -6.94 -5.56 7.07
CA VAL A 185 -5.61 -5.93 7.63
C VAL A 185 -5.22 -7.41 7.53
N ASP A 186 -6.18 -8.33 7.43
CA ASP A 186 -5.96 -9.78 7.41
C ASP A 186 -5.27 -10.28 6.12
N LEU A 187 -5.62 -9.72 4.95
CA LEU A 187 -4.97 -10.10 3.69
C LEU A 187 -3.48 -9.70 3.67
N PHE A 188 -3.12 -8.59 4.33
CA PHE A 188 -1.71 -8.20 4.47
C PHE A 188 -0.93 -9.13 5.39
N GLY A 189 -1.59 -9.65 6.44
CA GLY A 189 -1.05 -10.72 7.28
C GLY A 189 -0.82 -12.01 6.50
N GLU A 190 -1.78 -12.40 5.65
CA GLU A 190 -1.67 -13.59 4.80
C GLU A 190 -0.61 -13.44 3.71
N ILE A 191 -0.55 -12.30 3.03
CA ILE A 191 0.47 -12.05 1.99
C ILE A 191 1.87 -12.04 2.62
N THR A 192 2.06 -11.40 3.79
CA THR A 192 3.37 -11.41 4.46
C THR A 192 3.77 -12.79 4.97
N ARG A 193 2.82 -13.60 5.47
CA ARG A 193 3.07 -15.02 5.83
C ARG A 193 3.41 -15.85 4.60
N THR A 194 2.68 -15.67 3.50
CA THR A 194 2.91 -16.31 2.21
C THR A 194 4.30 -16.00 1.68
N LEU A 195 4.70 -14.74 1.66
CA LEU A 195 6.03 -14.31 1.18
C LEU A 195 7.15 -14.92 2.04
N ARG A 196 6.98 -14.98 3.37
CA ARG A 196 7.93 -15.64 4.28
C ARG A 196 8.01 -17.16 4.07
N ASN A 197 6.89 -17.81 3.77
CA ASN A 197 6.86 -19.25 3.52
C ASN A 197 7.53 -19.59 2.18
N ILE A 198 7.33 -18.75 1.15
CA ILE A 198 8.03 -18.87 -0.14
C ILE A 198 9.55 -18.72 0.06
N GLU A 199 9.98 -17.74 0.85
CA GLU A 199 11.40 -17.52 1.16
C GLU A 199 12.04 -18.74 1.84
N LYS A 200 11.38 -19.33 2.85
CA LYS A 200 11.84 -20.56 3.50
C LYS A 200 11.90 -21.76 2.55
N HIS A 201 10.90 -21.93 1.69
CA HIS A 201 10.89 -23.00 0.69
C HIS A 201 12.03 -22.84 -0.33
N LEU A 202 12.35 -21.60 -0.73
CA LEU A 202 13.46 -21.32 -1.62
C LEU A 202 14.82 -21.60 -0.96
N GLU A 203 15.00 -21.27 0.33
CA GLU A 203 16.21 -21.62 1.08
C GLU A 203 16.41 -23.14 1.23
N GLU A 204 15.33 -23.89 1.44
CA GLU A 204 15.37 -25.35 1.51
C GLU A 204 15.78 -25.96 0.17
N ILE A 205 15.16 -25.52 -0.93
CA ILE A 205 15.54 -25.94 -2.28
C ILE A 205 17.01 -25.62 -2.57
N GLU A 206 17.50 -24.45 -2.16
CA GLU A 206 18.91 -24.07 -2.36
C GLU A 206 19.87 -24.95 -1.52
N LYS A 207 19.49 -25.32 -0.29
CA LYS A 207 20.26 -26.27 0.53
C LYS A 207 20.28 -27.67 -0.06
N TYR A 208 19.19 -28.13 -0.66
CA TYR A 208 19.15 -29.41 -1.37
C TYR A 208 20.06 -29.39 -2.61
N LEU A 209 19.99 -28.34 -3.43
CA LEU A 209 20.82 -28.19 -4.62
C LEU A 209 22.33 -28.05 -4.34
N LYS A 210 22.71 -27.55 -3.14
CA LYS A 210 24.12 -27.48 -2.70
C LYS A 210 24.63 -28.77 -2.07
N ARG A 211 23.77 -29.73 -1.73
CA ARG A 211 24.16 -31.05 -1.19
C ARG A 211 24.45 -32.10 -2.27
N ASP A 212 23.95 -31.89 -3.48
CA ASP A 212 24.17 -32.78 -4.64
C ASP A 212 25.34 -32.35 -5.55
N LYS A 213 26.30 -31.58 -5.00
CA LYS A 213 27.61 -31.28 -5.62
C LYS A 213 28.74 -31.70 -4.67
#